data_AF-A0A653VCB3-F1
#
_entry.id   AF-A0A653VCB3-F1
#
_cell.length_a   1.000
_cell.length_b   1.000
_cell.length_c   1.000
_cell.angle_alpha   90.00
_cell.angle_beta   90.00
_cell.angle_gamma   90.00
#
_symmetry.space_group_name_H-M   'P 1'
#
loop_
_entity.id
_entity.type
_entity.pdbx_description
1 polymer ?
#
loop_
_entity_poly.entity_id
_entity_poly.type
_entity_poly.pdbx_seq_one_letter_code
_entity_poly.pdbx_strand_id
1 'polypeptide(L)' 'MSINSNQRKQFLLNELKRIGYKPNEFESLDKLSLYDLEMLVITKKSERGKSIETYNARMEIEEEAE' A
#
# COMPACT_ATOMS: atom_id res chain seq x y z
N MET A 1 -0.33 -11.14 -23.33
CA MET A 1 0.25 -12.02 -22.29
C MET A 1 -0.68 -12.04 -21.09
N SER A 2 -1.24 -13.18 -20.71
CA SER A 2 -1.98 -13.29 -19.45
C SER A 2 -1.00 -13.52 -18.31
N ILE A 3 -1.00 -12.65 -17.30
CA ILE A 3 -0.26 -12.90 -16.06
C ILE A 3 -0.93 -14.08 -15.34
N ASN A 4 -0.15 -15.10 -14.97
CA ASN A 4 -0.66 -16.20 -14.15
C ASN A 4 -0.74 -15.81 -12.67
N SER A 5 -1.45 -16.59 -11.86
CA SER A 5 -1.69 -16.27 -10.44
C SER A 5 -0.40 -16.10 -9.62
N ASN A 6 0.68 -16.83 -9.95
CA ASN A 6 1.96 -16.70 -9.25
C ASN A 6 2.66 -15.38 -9.59
N GLN A 7 2.68 -15.01 -10.87
CA GLN A 7 3.21 -13.71 -11.32
C GLN A 7 2.44 -12.55 -10.67
N ARG A 8 1.11 -12.67 -10.56
CA ARG A 8 0.26 -11.67 -9.90
C ARG A 8 0.56 -11.57 -8.41
N LYS A 9 0.74 -12.71 -7.73
CA LYS A 9 1.13 -12.75 -6.31
C LYS A 9 2.48 -12.07 -6.07
N GLN A 10 3.49 -12.39 -6.88
CA GLN A 10 4.82 -11.75 -6.78
C GLN A 10 4.76 -10.24 -7.01
N PHE A 11 3.96 -9.80 -7.98
CA PHE A 11 3.71 -8.38 -8.21
C PHE A 11 3.13 -7.69 -6.97
N LEU A 12 2.12 -8.28 -6.34
CA LEU A 12 1.47 -7.70 -5.14
C LEU A 12 2.41 -7.62 -3.94
N LEU A 13 3.23 -8.65 -3.71
CA LEU A 13 4.26 -8.63 -2.65
C LEU A 13 5.29 -7.52 -2.87
N ASN A 14 5.74 -7.34 -4.12
CA ASN A 14 6.65 -6.25 -4.48
C ASN A 14 6.00 -4.88 -4.30
N GLU A 15 4.71 -4.74 -4.63
CA GLU A 15 3.96 -3.50 -4.41
C GLU A 15 3.85 -3.17 -2.91
N LEU A 16 3.57 -4.16 -2.05
CA LEU A 16 3.58 -3.99 -0.58
C LEU A 16 4.95 -3.51 -0.08
N LYS A 17 6.05 -4.10 -0.58
CA LYS A 17 7.40 -3.65 -0.25
C LYS A 17 7.65 -2.21 -0.71
N ARG A 18 7.24 -1.85 -1.94
CA ARG A 18 7.41 -0.50 -2.50
C ARG A 18 6.67 0.56 -1.68
N ILE A 19 5.48 0.26 -1.18
CA ILE A 19 4.72 1.20 -0.35
C ILE A 19 5.22 1.25 1.11
N GLY A 20 6.22 0.44 1.47
CA GLY A 20 6.81 0.39 2.80
C GLY A 20 6.03 -0.45 3.80
N TYR A 21 5.18 -1.36 3.34
CA TYR A 21 4.45 -2.27 4.21
C TYR A 21 5.41 -3.18 4.98
N LYS A 22 5.26 -3.22 6.30
CA LYS A 22 6.02 -4.10 7.19
C LYS A 22 5.03 -5.06 7.86
N PRO A 23 4.95 -6.32 7.42
CA PRO A 23 4.11 -7.30 8.10
C PRO A 23 4.59 -7.50 9.54
N ASN A 24 3.65 -7.74 10.45
CA ASN A 24 4.00 -8.10 11.83
C ASN A 24 4.52 -9.55 11.91
N GLU A 25 5.08 -9.95 13.05
CA GLU A 25 5.70 -11.28 13.24
C GLU A 25 4.73 -12.46 13.02
N PHE A 26 3.43 -12.23 13.15
CA PHE A 26 2.38 -13.24 12.98
C PHE A 26 1.78 -13.24 11.56
N GLU A 27 2.12 -12.25 10.74
CA GLU A 27 1.53 -12.03 9.43
C GLU A 27 2.44 -12.57 8.33
N SER A 28 2.04 -13.71 7.76
CA SER A 28 2.75 -14.31 6.63
C SER A 28 2.04 -13.95 5.33
N LEU A 29 2.58 -12.96 4.62
CA LEU A 29 2.06 -12.50 3.32
C LEU A 29 2.00 -13.63 2.27
N ASP A 30 2.90 -14.60 2.35
CA ASP A 30 2.93 -15.76 1.45
C ASP A 30 1.77 -16.73 1.69
N LYS A 31 1.13 -16.70 2.87
CA LYS A 31 -0.05 -17.52 3.17
C LYS A 31 -1.36 -16.87 2.74
N LEU A 32 -1.35 -15.57 2.42
CA LEU A 32 -2.54 -14.86 1.97
C LEU A 32 -2.99 -15.35 0.58
N SER A 33 -4.30 -15.35 0.38
CA SER A 33 -4.90 -15.56 -0.93
C SER A 33 -4.57 -14.38 -1.86
N LEU A 34 -4.75 -14.57 -3.17
CA LEU A 34 -4.52 -13.50 -4.13
C LEU A 34 -5.44 -12.31 -3.88
N TYR A 35 -6.71 -12.58 -3.55
CA TYR A 35 -7.70 -11.55 -3.24
C TYR A 35 -7.30 -10.75 -1.98
N ASP A 36 -6.87 -11.43 -0.92
CA ASP A 36 -6.48 -10.76 0.33
C ASP A 36 -5.26 -9.86 0.11
N LEU A 37 -4.29 -10.31 -0.70
CA LEU A 37 -3.13 -9.50 -1.09
C LEU A 37 -3.54 -8.26 -1.89
N GLU A 38 -4.50 -8.39 -2.81
CA GLU A 38 -5.02 -7.25 -3.58
C GLU A 38 -5.69 -6.23 -2.69
N MET A 39 -6.59 -6.71 -1.81
CA MET A 39 -7.29 -5.85 -0.86
C MET A 39 -6.32 -5.14 0.08
N LEU A 40 -5.28 -5.82 0.56
CA LEU A 40 -4.24 -5.23 1.39
C LEU A 40 -3.48 -4.13 0.64
N VAL A 41 -3.03 -4.37 -0.59
CA VAL A 41 -2.33 -3.37 -1.42
C VAL A 41 -3.21 -2.14 -1.65
N ILE A 42 -4.48 -2.34 -2.01
CA ILE A 42 -5.43 -1.25 -2.26
C ILE A 42 -5.61 -0.41 -0.99
N THR A 43 -5.83 -1.07 0.15
CA THR A 43 -6.06 -0.42 1.44
C THR A 43 -4.86 0.43 1.83
N LYS A 44 -3.65 -0.13 1.78
CA LYS A 44 -2.42 0.55 2.18
C LYS A 44 -2.06 1.70 1.24
N LYS A 45 -2.35 1.59 -0.06
CA LYS A 45 -2.22 2.71 -1.00
C LYS A 45 -3.20 3.84 -0.67
N SER A 46 -4.44 3.51 -0.35
CA SER A 46 -5.46 4.51 0.02
C SER A 46 -5.10 5.23 1.32
N GLU A 47 -4.65 4.50 2.35
CA GLU A 47 -4.14 5.08 3.60
C GLU A 47 -2.95 6.03 3.36
N ARG A 48 -1.98 5.60 2.54
CA ARG A 48 -0.83 6.44 2.19
C ARG A 48 -1.25 7.70 1.43
N GLY A 49 -2.18 7.58 0.48
CA GLY A 49 -2.74 8.73 -0.24
C GLY A 49 -3.36 9.74 0.71
N LYS A 50 -4.25 9.29 1.60
CA LYS A 50 -4.89 10.14 2.62
C LYS A 50 -3.87 10.82 3.52
N SER A 51 -2.81 10.11 3.92
CA SER A 51 -1.74 10.68 4.75
C SER A 51 -1.00 11.81 4.04
N ILE A 52 -0.74 11.66 2.73
CA ILE A 52 -0.07 12.69 1.92
C ILE A 52 -1.00 13.89 1.72
N GLU A 53 -2.28 13.66 1.38
CA GLU A 53 -3.28 14.72 1.25
C GLU A 53 -3.42 15.53 2.54
N THR A 54 -3.48 14.85 3.69
CA THR A 54 -3.57 15.51 5.00
C THR A 54 -2.31 16.33 5.31
N TYR A 55 -1.13 15.82 4.96
CA TYR A 55 0.13 16.53 5.15
C TYR A 55 0.21 17.78 4.26
N ASN A 56 -0.12 17.66 2.98
CA ASN A 56 -0.09 18.79 2.04
C ASN A 56 -1.09 19.87 2.46
N ALA A 57 -2.31 19.49 2.83
CA ALA A 57 -3.32 20.43 3.31
C ALA A 57 -2.87 21.18 4.58
N ARG A 58 -2.09 20.54 5.46
CA ARG A 58 -1.51 21.22 6.64
C ARG A 58 -0.41 22.21 6.26
N MET A 59 0.46 21.86 5.32
CA MET A 59 1.51 22.79 4.87
C MET A 59 0.93 23.99 4.14
N GLU A 60 -0.08 23.81 3.28
CA GLU A 60 -0.75 24.92 2.59
C GLU A 60 -1.35 25.94 3.57
N ILE A 61 -1.95 25.47 4.67
CA ILE A 61 -2.48 26.34 5.74
C ILE A 61 -1.36 27.10 6.48
N GLU A 62 -0.21 26.47 6.70
CA GLU A 62 0.94 27.10 7.36
C GLU A 62 1.61 28.16 6.46
N GLU A 63 1.70 27.90 5.14
CA GLU A 63 2.23 28.86 4.15
C GLU A 63 1.29 30.07 3.92
N GLU A 64 -0.04 29.90 4.03
CA GLU A 64 -1.00 31.01 3.93
C GLU A 64 -1.04 31.92 5.17
N ALA A 65 -0.51 31.45 6.30
CA ALA A 65 -0.50 32.19 7.57
C ALA A 65 0.73 33.09 7.78
N GLU A 66 1.70 33.06 6.85
CA GLU A 66 2.96 33.82 6.86
C GLU A 66 2.93 35.03 5.89
#